data_AF-A0A7X7AEQ1-F1
#
_entry.id   AF-A0A7X7AEQ1-F1
#
_cell.length_a   1.000
_cell.length_b   1.000
_cell.length_c   1.000
_cell.angle_alpha   90.00
_cell.angle_beta   90.00
_cell.angle_gamma   90.00
#
_symmetry.space_group_name_H-M   'P 1'
#
loop_
_entity.id
_entity.type
_entity.pdbx_description
1 polymer ?
#
loop_
_entity_poly.entity_id
_entity_poly.type
_entity_poly.pdbx_seq_one_letter_code
_entity_poly.pdbx_strand_id
1 'polypeptide(L)' 'NKEIARLEKEVDLMDQEISRLDKKLSNQGFLAKAPAAVIDKEKAKLVEYQVKKETLVKRLAALRAADG' A
#
# COMPACT_ATOMS: atom_id res chain seq x y z
N ASN A 1 -5.32 -8.07 -21.34
CA ASN A 1 -3.87 -7.80 -21.37
C ASN A 1 -3.18 -8.46 -20.14
N LYS A 2 -2.17 -9.32 -20.34
CA LYS A 2 -1.47 -10.04 -19.23
C LYS A 2 -0.77 -9.08 -18.26
N GLU A 3 -0.33 -7.92 -18.73
CA GLU A 3 0.32 -6.91 -17.90
C GLU A 3 -0.66 -6.21 -16.96
N ILE A 4 -1.85 -5.86 -17.47
CA ILE A 4 -2.94 -5.28 -16.66
C ILE A 4 -3.27 -6.20 -15.47
N ALA A 5 -3.43 -7.50 -15.72
CA ALA A 5 -3.74 -8.47 -14.67
C ALA A 5 -2.62 -8.61 -13.61
N ARG A 6 -1.35 -8.43 -13.99
CA ARG A 6 -0.22 -8.43 -13.04
C ARG A 6 -0.28 -7.18 -12.16
N LEU A 7 -0.48 -6.01 -12.76
CA LEU A 7 -0.54 -4.75 -12.03
C LEU A 7 -1.74 -4.67 -11.10
N GLU A 8 -2.91 -5.20 -11.49
CA GLU A 8 -4.08 -5.32 -10.61
C GLU A 8 -3.75 -6.15 -9.36
N LYS A 9 -3.12 -7.31 -9.55
CA LYS A 9 -2.69 -8.16 -8.43
C LYS A 9 -1.67 -7.46 -7.53
N GLU A 10 -0.75 -6.70 -8.10
CA GLU A 10 0.21 -5.91 -7.30
C GLU A 10 -0.47 -4.80 -6.51
N VAL A 11 -1.46 -4.10 -7.10
CA VAL A 11 -2.28 -3.11 -6.39
C VAL A 11 -3.02 -3.75 -5.23
N ASP A 12 -3.66 -4.91 -5.45
CA ASP A 12 -4.39 -5.64 -4.41
C ASP A 12 -3.48 -6.06 -3.25
N LEU A 13 -2.26 -6.50 -3.55
CA LEU A 13 -1.26 -6.82 -2.53
C LEU A 13 -0.86 -5.57 -1.73
N MET A 14 -0.64 -4.43 -2.39
CA MET A 14 -0.33 -3.18 -1.68
C MET A 14 -1.51 -2.75 -0.80
N ASP A 15 -2.75 -2.91 -1.26
CA ASP A 15 -3.94 -2.59 -0.48
C ASP A 15 -4.08 -3.43 0.79
N GLN A 16 -3.78 -4.73 0.69
CA GLN A 16 -3.77 -5.59 1.87
C GLN A 16 -2.69 -5.18 2.88
N GLU A 17 -1.49 -4.85 2.42
CA GLU A 17 -0.40 -4.42 3.28
C GLU A 17 -0.68 -3.06 3.93
N ILE A 18 -1.19 -2.09 3.17
CA ILE A 18 -1.63 -0.78 3.69
C ILE A 18 -2.70 -0.99 4.77
N SER A 19 -3.73 -1.82 4.49
CA SER A 19 -4.81 -2.08 5.46
C SER A 19 -4.28 -2.70 6.76
N ARG A 20 -3.30 -3.60 6.68
CA ARG A 20 -2.66 -4.20 7.87
C ARG A 20 -1.92 -3.15 8.69
N LEU A 21 -1.16 -2.27 8.03
CA LEU A 21 -0.41 -1.20 8.68
C LEU A 21 -1.34 -0.16 9.31
N ASP A 22 -2.38 0.26 8.60
CA ASP A 22 -3.39 1.19 9.12
C ASP A 22 -4.07 0.64 10.37
N LYS A 23 -4.51 -0.63 10.34
CA LYS A 23 -5.10 -1.30 11.52
C LYS A 23 -4.13 -1.36 12.70
N LYS A 24 -2.85 -1.60 12.44
CA LYS A 24 -1.81 -1.64 13.47
C LYS A 24 -1.59 -0.24 14.07
N LEU A 25 -1.49 0.77 13.22
CA LEU A 25 -1.25 2.17 13.59
C LEU A 25 -2.48 2.86 14.16
N SER A 26 -3.69 2.34 13.95
CA SER A 26 -4.91 2.82 14.60
C SER A 26 -5.18 2.14 15.96
N ASN A 27 -4.46 1.07 16.29
CA ASN A 27 -4.64 0.34 17.53
C ASN A 27 -3.96 1.08 18.69
N GLN A 28 -4.75 1.70 19.57
CA GLN A 28 -4.25 2.42 20.74
C GLN A 28 -3.39 1.56 21.67
N GLY A 29 -3.70 0.26 21.82
CA GLY A 29 -2.91 -0.66 22.62
C GLY A 29 -1.52 -0.91 22.03
N PHE A 30 -1.41 -0.96 20.70
CA PHE A 30 -0.13 -1.00 20.01
C PHE A 30 0.63 0.32 20.18
N LEU A 31 -0.01 1.46 19.91
CA LEU A 31 0.61 2.79 20.03
C LEU A 31 1.12 3.08 21.45
N ALA A 32 0.41 2.63 22.49
CA ALA A 32 0.79 2.85 23.87
C ALA A 32 1.96 1.98 24.34
N LYS A 33 2.18 0.81 23.71
CA LYS A 33 3.14 -0.20 24.17
C LYS A 33 4.36 -0.35 23.26
N ALA A 34 4.22 -0.02 21.99
CA ALA A 34 5.31 -0.17 21.02
C ALA A 34 6.36 0.93 21.20
N PRO A 35 7.66 0.62 21.06
CA PRO A 35 8.70 1.64 21.03
C PRO A 35 8.47 2.64 19.89
N ALA A 36 8.82 3.91 20.11
CA ALA A 36 8.68 4.98 19.11
C ALA A 36 9.34 4.60 17.76
N ALA A 37 10.55 4.04 17.79
CA ALA A 37 11.25 3.59 16.59
C ALA A 37 10.48 2.52 15.79
N VAL A 38 9.69 1.67 16.44
CA VAL A 38 8.83 0.70 15.76
C VAL A 38 7.66 1.41 15.12
N ILE A 39 6.98 2.31 15.85
CA ILE A 39 5.85 3.08 15.32
C ILE A 39 6.28 3.90 14.10
N ASP A 40 7.42 4.58 14.18
CA ASP A 40 7.94 5.40 13.08
C ASP A 40 8.32 4.54 11.88
N LYS A 41 8.88 3.36 12.09
CA LYS A 41 9.15 2.39 11.01
C LYS A 41 7.86 1.92 10.33
N GLU A 42 6.81 1.61 11.09
CA GLU A 42 5.52 1.21 10.51
C GLU A 42 4.88 2.36 9.73
N LYS A 43 4.96 3.60 10.23
CA LYS A 43 4.48 4.80 9.52
C LYS A 43 5.25 5.05 8.23
N ALA A 44 6.57 4.93 8.25
CA ALA A 44 7.40 5.07 7.06
C ALA A 44 7.04 4.01 6.02
N LYS A 45 6.85 2.76 6.45
CA LYS A 45 6.43 1.65 5.58
C LYS A 45 5.05 1.89 4.97
N LEU A 46 4.11 2.44 5.74
CA LEU A 46 2.78 2.81 5.25
C LEU A 46 2.88 3.83 4.10
N VAL A 47 3.66 4.90 4.30
CA VAL A 47 3.87 5.93 3.27
C VAL A 47 4.53 5.35 2.02
N GLU A 48 5.55 4.52 2.18
CA GLU A 48 6.22 3.84 1.06
C GLU A 48 5.22 3.02 0.23
N TYR A 49 4.36 2.25 0.89
CA TYR A 49 3.37 1.41 0.21
C TYR A 49 2.27 2.22 -0.46
N GLN A 50 1.84 3.32 0.14
CA GLN A 50 0.89 4.25 -0.48
C GLN A 50 1.47 4.87 -1.77
N VAL A 51 2.72 5.34 -1.74
CA VAL A 51 3.41 5.89 -2.92
C VAL A 51 3.58 4.82 -4.02
N LYS A 52 3.96 3.60 -3.64
CA LYS A 52 4.09 2.49 -4.58
C LYS A 52 2.74 2.14 -5.21
N LYS A 53 1.68 2.03 -4.42
CA LYS A 53 0.32 1.80 -4.92
C LYS A 53 -0.10 2.87 -5.91
N GLU A 54 0.10 4.15 -5.58
CA GLU A 54 -0.24 5.27 -6.45
C GLU A 54 0.45 5.16 -7.82
N THR A 55 1.73 4.78 -7.82
CA THR A 55 2.50 4.56 -9.06
C THR A 55 1.92 3.41 -9.90
N LEU A 56 1.57 2.29 -9.26
CA LEU A 56 0.96 1.14 -9.94
C LEU A 56 -0.43 1.49 -10.51
N VAL A 57 -1.26 2.21 -9.76
CA VAL A 57 -2.60 2.64 -10.21
C VAL A 57 -2.49 3.60 -11.39
N LYS A 58 -1.56 4.56 -11.36
CA LYS A 58 -1.29 5.45 -12.50
C LYS A 58 -0.89 4.67 -13.75
N ARG A 59 0.01 3.69 -13.61
CA ARG A 59 0.44 2.83 -14.72
C ARG A 59 -0.70 1.98 -15.27
N LEU A 60 -1.49 1.38 -14.39
CA LEU A 60 -2.66 0.57 -14.75
C LEU A 60 -3.70 1.39 -15.52
N ALA A 61 -3.99 2.61 -15.05
CA ALA A 61 -4.91 3.52 -15.73
C ALA A 61 -4.43 3.89 -17.13
N ALA A 62 -3.14 4.21 -17.29
CA ALA A 62 -2.55 4.52 -18.59
C ALA A 62 -2.63 3.33 -19.56
N LEU A 63 -2.38 2.10 -19.09
CA LEU A 63 -2.49 0.90 -19.92
C LEU A 63 -3.94 0.62 -20.33
N ARG A 64 -4.89 0.74 -19.41
CA ARG A 64 -6.32 0.56 -19.73
C ARG A 64 -6.83 1.58 -20.75
N ALA A 65 -6.36 2.83 -20.67
CA ALA A 65 -6.70 3.87 -21.63
C ALA A 65 -6.09 3.64 -23.03
N ALA A 66 -5.00 2.89 -23.12
CA ALA A 66 -4.34 2.54 -24.38
C ALA A 66 -4.84 1.22 -25.01
N ASP A 67 -5.51 0.36 -24.22
CA ASP A 67 -6.06 -0.95 -24.65
C ASP A 67 -7.49 -0.82 -25.22
N GLY A 68 -8.12 0.37 -25.12
CA GLY A 68 -9.46 0.68 -25.63
C GLY A 68 -9.41 1.57 -26.86
#